data_AF-A0A1F5D278-F1
#
_entry.id   AF-A0A1F5D278-F1
#
_cell.length_a   1.000
_cell.length_b   1.000
_cell.length_c   1.000
_cell.angle_alpha   90.00
_cell.angle_beta   90.00
_cell.angle_gamma   90.00
#
_symmetry.space_group_name_H-M   'P 1'
#
loop_
_entity.id
_entity.type
_entity.pdbx_description
1 polymer ?
#
loop_
_entity_poly.entity_id
_entity_poly.type
_entity_poly.pdbx_seq_one_letter_code
_entity_poly.pdbx_strand_id
1 'polypeptide(L)'
;MYKLILEVTQVPKKCAAGYKIGDKIVIEDPKIMLNESTNVCLYALSSLMPYLTPLSRELMKDDWMSNVTELSCQDPSDAVRFRVTRVKSTP
;
A
#
# COMPACT_ATOMS: atom_id res chain seq x y z
N MET A 1 16.27 -3.61 -3.94
CA MET A 1 14.92 -3.68 -3.34
C MET A 1 14.22 -2.35 -3.56
N TYR A 2 12.90 -2.35 -3.43
CA TYR A 2 12.06 -1.16 -3.58
C TYR A 2 11.38 -0.86 -2.25
N LYS A 3 11.44 0.42 -1.85
CA LYS A 3 10.56 0.98 -0.84
C LYS A 3 9.18 1.20 -1.46
N LEU A 4 8.14 0.78 -0.75
CA LEU A 4 6.76 0.99 -1.18
C LEU A 4 6.15 2.17 -0.45
N ILE A 5 5.43 3.00 -1.21
CA ILE A 5 4.58 4.05 -0.67
C ILE A 5 3.16 3.76 -1.16
N LEU A 6 2.28 3.43 -0.21
CA LEU A 6 0.87 3.19 -0.45
C LEU A 6 0.09 4.44 -0.03
N GLU A 7 -0.22 5.30 -0.99
CA GLU A 7 -0.87 6.60 -0.75
C GLU A 7 -2.37 6.51 -0.98
N VAL A 8 -3.16 6.96 -0.01
CA VAL A 8 -4.62 6.98 -0.12
C VAL A 8 -5.05 7.99 -1.16
N THR A 9 -5.74 7.51 -2.20
CA THR A 9 -6.27 8.35 -3.29
C THR A 9 -7.81 8.44 -3.27
N GLN A 10 -8.47 7.46 -2.65
CA GLN A 10 -9.91 7.45 -2.45
C GLN A 10 -10.23 7.00 -1.03
N VAL A 11 -11.16 7.71 -0.39
CA VAL A 11 -11.71 7.35 0.92
C VAL A 11 -13.22 7.23 0.77
N PRO A 12 -13.84 6.18 1.34
CA PRO A 12 -15.29 6.03 1.34
C PRO A 12 -15.96 7.09 2.22
N LYS A 13 -17.30 7.17 2.13
CA LYS A 13 -18.08 8.08 3.00
C LYS A 13 -17.80 7.89 4.49
N LYS A 14 -17.49 6.67 4.91
CA LYS A 14 -17.11 6.32 6.28
C LYS A 14 -15.96 5.34 6.27
N CYS A 15 -14.83 5.71 6.87
CA CYS A 15 -13.73 4.80 7.16
C CYS A 15 -13.57 4.70 8.68
N ALA A 16 -13.71 3.49 9.24
CA ALA A 16 -13.60 3.27 10.68
C ALA A 16 -12.20 3.59 11.24
N ALA A 17 -11.16 3.45 10.41
CA ALA A 17 -9.79 3.78 10.77
C ALA A 17 -9.44 5.28 10.57
N GLY A 18 -10.37 6.07 10.01
CA GLY A 18 -10.19 7.52 9.84
C GLY A 18 -9.19 7.92 8.75
N TYR A 19 -9.00 7.10 7.70
CA TYR A 19 -8.16 7.47 6.57
C TYR A 19 -8.62 8.76 5.88
N LYS A 20 -7.66 9.52 5.36
CA LYS A 20 -7.84 10.72 4.54
C LYS A 20 -7.03 10.61 3.26
N ILE A 21 -7.45 11.32 2.21
CA ILE A 21 -6.67 11.43 0.97
C ILE A 21 -5.28 12.00 1.31
N GLY A 22 -4.23 11.36 0.80
CA GLY A 22 -2.83 11.68 1.07
C GLY A 22 -2.23 10.98 2.28
N ASP A 23 -3.02 10.29 3.11
CA ASP A 23 -2.47 9.39 4.13
C ASP A 23 -1.65 8.29 3.45
N LYS A 24 -0.57 7.86 4.08
CA LYS A 24 0.32 6.84 3.50
C LYS A 24 0.72 5.75 4.47
N ILE A 25 0.92 4.55 3.92
CA ILE A 25 1.65 3.45 4.56
C ILE A 25 2.97 3.28 3.80
N VAL A 26 4.08 3.34 4.52
CA VAL A 26 5.42 3.23 3.94
C VAL A 26 6.05 1.93 4.38
N ILE A 27 6.57 1.16 3.42
CA ILE A 27 7.11 -0.18 3.66
C ILE A 27 8.51 -0.31 3.07
N GLU A 28 9.42 -0.76 3.91
CA GLU A 28 10.76 -1.21 3.55
C GLU A 28 10.88 -2.65 4.02
N ASP A 29 10.50 -3.60 3.15
CA ASP A 29 10.38 -5.02 3.48
C ASP A 29 11.62 -5.54 4.24
N PRO A 30 11.45 -6.18 5.42
CA PRO A 30 10.21 -6.68 6.03
C PRO A 30 9.54 -5.72 7.05
N LYS A 31 9.82 -4.41 7.00
CA LYS A 31 9.38 -3.42 8.00
C LYS A 31 8.34 -2.46 7.45
N ILE A 32 7.41 -2.06 8.32
CA ILE A 32 6.57 -0.88 8.12
C ILE A 32 7.28 0.31 8.76
N MET A 33 7.51 1.36 7.99
CA MET A 33 8.19 2.58 8.45
C MET A 33 7.15 3.48 9.14
N LEU A 34 6.93 3.24 10.43
CA LEU A 34 5.89 3.94 11.21
C LEU A 34 6.13 5.46 11.29
N ASN A 35 7.38 5.90 11.35
CA ASN A 35 7.76 7.31 11.35
C ASN A 35 7.47 8.04 10.02
N GLU A 36 7.33 7.29 8.93
CA GLU A 36 6.99 7.82 7.60
C GLU A 36 5.53 7.54 7.22
N SER A 37 4.82 6.72 7.99
CA SER A 37 3.42 6.37 7.74
C SER A 37 2.50 7.31 8.51
N THR A 38 1.40 7.74 7.88
CA THR A 38 0.41 8.61 8.53
C THR A 38 -0.56 7.80 9.39
N ASN A 39 -1.06 6.70 8.83
CA ASN A 39 -2.07 5.86 9.48
C ASN A 39 -1.97 4.42 8.94
N VAL A 40 -1.91 3.46 9.85
CA VAL A 40 -1.82 2.03 9.51
C VAL A 40 -3.02 1.31 10.10
N CYS A 41 -4.03 1.08 9.28
CA CYS A 41 -5.18 0.29 9.65
C CYS A 41 -4.87 -1.21 9.56
N LEU A 42 -5.15 -1.94 10.63
CA LEU A 42 -4.97 -3.40 10.69
C LEU A 42 -5.73 -4.14 9.57
N TYR A 43 -6.97 -3.72 9.27
CA TYR A 43 -7.81 -4.34 8.25
C TYR A 43 -7.38 -4.01 6.82
N ALA A 44 -6.84 -2.82 6.60
CA ALA A 44 -6.21 -2.51 5.32
C ALA A 44 -4.96 -3.38 5.16
N LEU A 45 -4.09 -3.39 6.17
CA LEU A 45 -2.85 -4.16 6.14
C LEU A 45 -3.09 -5.64 5.83
N SER A 46 -4.10 -6.29 6.44
CA SER A 46 -4.39 -7.71 6.17
C SER A 46 -4.67 -7.99 4.69
N SER A 47 -5.40 -7.11 4.01
CA SER A 47 -5.71 -7.25 2.58
C SER A 47 -4.57 -6.85 1.65
N LEU A 48 -3.73 -5.91 2.08
CA LEU A 48 -2.59 -5.42 1.30
C LEU A 48 -1.38 -6.37 1.41
N MET A 49 -1.26 -7.10 2.52
CA MET A 49 -0.10 -7.92 2.89
C MET A 49 0.39 -8.89 1.80
N PRO A 50 -0.50 -9.61 1.06
CA PRO A 50 -0.07 -10.52 0.00
C PRO A 50 0.75 -9.85 -1.12
N TYR A 51 0.60 -8.54 -1.29
CA TYR A 51 1.24 -7.78 -2.38
C TYR A 51 2.54 -7.09 -1.95
N LEU A 52 2.77 -6.90 -0.65
CA LEU A 52 3.84 -6.02 -0.16
C LEU A 52 5.24 -6.55 -0.47
N THR A 53 5.54 -7.79 -0.05
CA THR A 53 6.84 -8.40 -0.30
C THR A 53 7.09 -8.60 -1.81
N PRO A 54 6.12 -9.10 -2.61
CA PRO A 54 6.31 -9.20 -4.05
C PRO A 54 6.54 -7.84 -4.75
N LEU A 55 5.82 -6.78 -4.38
CA LEU A 55 6.03 -5.45 -5.00
C LEU A 55 7.35 -4.80 -4.57
N SER A 56 7.92 -5.20 -3.43
CA SER A 56 9.20 -4.68 -2.89
C SER A 56 10.44 -5.27 -3.59
N ARG A 57 10.30 -6.30 -4.41
CA ARG A 57 11.40 -6.90 -5.19
C ARG A 57 11.36 -6.47 -6.65
N GLU A 58 12.41 -6.82 -7.39
CA GLU A 58 12.39 -6.72 -8.85
C GLU A 58 11.33 -7.67 -9.42
N LEU A 59 10.57 -7.21 -10.40
CA LEU A 59 9.50 -7.99 -11.02
C LEU A 59 9.85 -8.26 -12.48
N MET A 60 9.54 -9.46 -12.95
CA MET A 60 9.68 -9.78 -14.36
C MET A 60 8.65 -8.98 -15.16
N LYS A 61 9.01 -8.60 -16.39
CA LYS A 61 8.16 -7.77 -17.26
C LYS A 61 6.78 -8.39 -17.52
N ASP A 62 6.71 -9.71 -17.57
CA ASP A 62 5.49 -10.46 -17.88
C ASP A 62 4.75 -10.95 -16.60
N ASP A 63 5.20 -10.55 -15.42
CA ASP A 63 4.52 -10.84 -14.16
C ASP A 63 3.28 -9.94 -14.03
N TRP A 64 2.11 -10.50 -13.74
CA TRP A 64 0.87 -9.73 -13.56
C TRP A 64 1.00 -8.66 -12.47
N MET A 65 1.83 -8.90 -11.45
CA MET A 65 2.08 -7.93 -10.38
C MET A 65 2.79 -6.66 -10.86
N SER A 66 3.49 -6.72 -12.00
CA SER A 66 4.14 -5.53 -12.58
C SER A 66 3.14 -4.45 -12.99
N ASN A 67 1.88 -4.83 -13.22
CA ASN A 67 0.79 -3.94 -13.59
C ASN A 67 -0.04 -3.45 -12.38
N VAL A 68 0.29 -3.88 -11.17
CA VAL A 68 -0.42 -3.47 -9.96
C VAL A 68 0.01 -2.06 -9.57
N THR A 69 -0.84 -1.09 -9.87
CA THR A 69 -0.64 0.34 -9.55
C THR A 69 -1.54 0.83 -8.42
N GLU A 70 -2.56 0.05 -8.07
CA GLU A 70 -3.53 0.37 -7.04
C GLU A 70 -3.90 -0.88 -6.25
N LEU A 71 -4.09 -0.71 -4.94
CA LEU A 71 -4.63 -1.73 -4.04
C LEU A 71 -5.74 -1.12 -3.20
N SER A 72 -6.56 -1.94 -2.56
CA SER A 72 -7.66 -1.46 -1.72
C SER A 72 -7.76 -2.23 -0.41
N CYS A 73 -8.38 -1.63 0.61
CA CYS A 73 -8.77 -2.38 1.79
C CYS A 73 -9.94 -3.34 1.47
N GLN A 74 -10.14 -4.36 2.31
CA GLN A 74 -11.18 -5.38 2.16
C GLN A 74 -12.63 -4.92 2.48
N ASP A 75 -12.94 -3.62 2.43
CA ASP A 75 -14.31 -3.17 2.63
C ASP A 75 -15.17 -3.53 1.41
N PRO A 76 -16.24 -4.33 1.56
CA PRO A 76 -17.04 -4.80 0.44
C PRO A 76 -18.00 -3.74 -0.12
N SER A 77 -18.26 -2.66 0.64
CA SER A 77 -19.23 -1.63 0.25
C SER A 77 -18.55 -0.48 -0.50
N ASP A 78 -17.51 0.09 0.11
CA ASP A 78 -16.77 1.23 -0.43
C ASP A 78 -15.36 1.24 0.18
N ALA A 79 -14.37 0.84 -0.61
CA ALA A 79 -13.02 0.61 -0.12
C ALA A 79 -12.14 1.87 -0.19
N VAL A 80 -11.24 1.99 0.78
CA VAL A 80 -10.09 2.90 0.67
C VAL A 80 -9.18 2.38 -0.42
N ARG A 81 -8.79 3.23 -1.39
CA ARG A 81 -7.86 2.89 -2.47
C ARG A 81 -6.51 3.53 -2.23
N PHE A 82 -5.47 2.74 -2.45
CA PHE A 82 -4.07 3.09 -2.26
C PHE A 82 -3.36 3.03 -3.60
N ARG A 83 -2.81 4.16 -4.05
CA ARG A 83 -1.84 4.16 -5.15
C ARG A 83 -0.54 3.54 -4.66
N VAL A 84 -0.01 2.61 -5.45
CA VAL A 84 1.27 1.96 -5.18
C VAL A 84 2.38 2.71 -5.90
N THR A 85 3.37 3.21 -5.15
CA THR A 85 4.61 3.74 -5.71
C THR A 85 5.80 2.91 -5.25
N ARG A 86 6.64 2.47 -6.20
CA ARG A 86 7.88 1.72 -5.95
C ARG A 86 9.08 2.66 -6.11
N VAL A 87 9.80 2.93 -5.03
CA VAL A 87 11.00 3.77 -5.04
C VAL A 87 12.21 2.86 -4.89
N LYS A 88 13.16 2.93 -5.83
CA LYS A 88 14.36 2.11 -5.79
C LYS A 88 15.18 2.50 -4.55
N SER A 89 15.36 1.57 -3.61
CA SER A 89 16.20 1.80 -2.45
C SER A 89 17.67 1.79 -2.89
N THR A 90 18.39 2.86 -2.59
CA THR A 90 19.85 2.88 -2.71
C THR A 90 20.43 1.90 -1.67
N PRO A 91 21.45 1.10 -2.01
CA PRO A 91 22.13 0.23 -1.04
C PRO A 91 22.67 0.98 0.18
#